data_AF-A0A0M4RS46-F1
#
_entry.id   AF-A0A0M4RS46-F1
#
_cell.length_a   1.000
_cell.length_b   1.000
_cell.length_c   1.000
_cell.angle_alpha   90.00
_cell.angle_beta   90.00
_cell.angle_gamma   90.00
#
_symmetry.space_group_name_H-M   'P 1'
#
loop_
_entity.id
_entity.type
_entity.pdbx_description
1 polymer ?
#
loop_
_entity_poly.entity_id
_entity_poly.type
_entity_poly.pdbx_seq_one_letter_code
_entity_poly.pdbx_strand_id
1 'polypeptide(L)'
;MTKKDASELNAEEEARYQQMADWAENGLPQAKPSGIVRRGSEAAAHGRSILLEAGMDPAELDRLIGGRPNLDPDAKPGKHSPHLNLRVTEDLKQQLKDLAAERQINSSDLVREILTAGVHQMQQSRKREKHPA
;
A
#
# COMPACT_ATOMS: atom_id res chain seq x y z
N MET A 1 16.32 -42.77 -10.03
CA MET A 1 15.96 -41.91 -8.89
C MET A 1 17.23 -41.33 -8.31
N THR A 2 17.68 -40.19 -8.82
CA THR A 2 18.85 -39.46 -8.31
C THR A 2 18.44 -38.75 -7.02
N LYS A 3 19.11 -39.10 -5.91
CA LYS A 3 18.99 -38.36 -4.66
C LYS A 3 19.46 -36.93 -4.95
N LYS A 4 18.59 -35.96 -4.69
CA LYS A 4 18.91 -34.54 -4.81
C LYS A 4 19.77 -34.22 -3.59
N ASP A 5 21.07 -34.05 -3.80
CA ASP A 5 22.01 -33.67 -2.74
C ASP A 5 21.47 -32.43 -2.05
N ALA A 6 21.36 -32.51 -0.72
CA ALA A 6 21.02 -31.37 0.11
C ALA A 6 22.09 -30.31 -0.16
N SER A 7 21.69 -29.17 -0.70
CA SER A 7 22.58 -28.03 -0.89
C SER A 7 23.22 -27.72 0.46
N GLU A 8 24.52 -27.97 0.60
CA GLU A 8 25.29 -27.55 1.75
C GLU A 8 25.15 -26.03 1.85
N LEU A 9 24.73 -25.55 3.02
CA LEU A 9 24.60 -24.12 3.28
C LEU A 9 26.00 -23.51 3.20
N ASN A 10 26.14 -22.36 2.55
CA ASN A 10 27.41 -21.66 2.59
C ASN A 10 27.64 -21.05 3.99
N ALA A 11 28.89 -20.68 4.31
CA ALA A 11 29.24 -20.16 5.63
C ALA A 11 28.45 -18.90 6.05
N GLU A 12 28.02 -18.07 5.10
CA GLU A 12 27.20 -16.88 5.39
C GLU A 12 25.77 -17.28 5.76
N GLU A 13 25.20 -18.26 5.06
CA GLU A 13 23.89 -18.81 5.37
C GLU A 13 23.89 -19.53 6.71
N GLU A 14 24.92 -20.34 7.01
CA GLU A 14 25.09 -20.99 8.31
C GLU A 14 25.17 -19.96 9.44
N ALA A 15 25.99 -18.92 9.28
CA ALA A 15 26.09 -17.83 10.26
C ALA A 15 24.76 -17.09 10.46
N ARG A 16 24.01 -16.84 9.37
CA ARG A 16 22.69 -16.21 9.43
C ARG A 16 21.67 -17.12 10.13
N TYR A 17 21.66 -18.42 9.83
CA TYR A 17 20.79 -19.38 10.50
C TYR A 17 21.13 -19.51 11.98
N GLN A 18 22.42 -19.52 12.33
CA GLN A 18 22.86 -19.54 13.73
C GLN A 18 22.41 -18.28 14.47
N GLN A 19 22.56 -17.09 13.89
CA GLN A 19 22.06 -15.85 14.50
C GLN A 19 20.53 -15.86 14.69
N MET A 20 19.78 -16.42 13.73
CA MET A 20 18.33 -16.57 13.87
C MET A 20 17.96 -17.58 14.97
N ALA A 21 18.71 -18.68 15.09
CA ALA A 21 18.53 -19.67 16.15
C ALA A 21 18.84 -19.06 17.53
N ASP A 22 19.98 -18.40 17.67
CA ASP A 22 20.40 -17.74 18.90
C ASP A 22 19.39 -16.68 19.35
N TRP A 23 18.82 -15.92 18.39
CA TRP A 23 17.75 -14.96 18.66
C TRP A 23 16.45 -15.64 19.07
N ALA A 24 16.07 -16.76 18.45
CA ALA A 24 14.87 -17.49 18.83
C ALA A 24 14.98 -18.10 20.24
N GLU A 25 16.15 -18.59 20.63
CA GLU A 25 16.39 -19.19 21.94
C GLU A 25 16.52 -18.14 23.05
N ASN A 26 17.25 -17.05 22.78
CA ASN A 26 17.70 -16.12 23.83
C ASN A 26 17.18 -14.69 23.66
N GLY A 27 16.79 -14.31 22.44
CA GLY A 27 16.39 -12.95 22.07
C GLY A 27 14.88 -12.70 22.06
N LEU A 28 14.06 -13.76 22.13
CA LEU A 28 12.61 -13.60 22.25
C LEU A 28 12.28 -13.04 23.63
N PRO A 29 11.66 -11.84 23.74
CA PRO A 29 11.14 -11.38 25.02
C PRO A 29 10.10 -12.40 25.50
N GLN A 30 10.35 -13.02 26.65
CA GLN A 30 9.39 -13.94 27.24
C GLN A 30 8.07 -13.19 27.48
N ALA A 31 7.04 -13.56 26.74
CA ALA A 31 5.70 -13.05 26.97
C ALA A 31 5.29 -13.49 28.39
N LYS A 32 5.26 -12.55 29.33
CA LYS A 32 4.76 -12.82 30.67
C LYS A 32 3.32 -13.32 30.54
N PRO A 33 2.96 -14.52 31.06
CA PRO A 33 1.61 -15.06 30.92
C PRO A 33 0.57 -14.25 31.71
N SER A 34 1.01 -13.32 32.55
CA SER A 34 0.16 -12.40 33.29
C SER A 34 -0.04 -11.10 32.50
N GLY A 35 -1.00 -11.09 31.60
CA GLY A 35 -1.43 -9.88 30.90
C GLY A 35 -2.84 -10.01 30.39
N ILE A 36 -3.64 -8.96 30.53
CA ILE A 36 -4.91 -8.86 29.82
C ILE A 36 -4.57 -8.69 28.34
N VAL A 37 -4.91 -9.70 27.53
CA VAL A 37 -4.71 -9.63 26.08
C VAL A 37 -5.61 -8.51 25.56
N ARG A 38 -4.99 -7.40 25.13
CA ARG A 38 -5.71 -6.33 24.42
C ARG A 38 -6.20 -6.90 23.10
N ARG A 39 -7.44 -6.60 22.73
CA ARG A 39 -8.06 -7.05 21.47
C ARG A 39 -8.72 -5.87 20.76
N GLY A 40 -8.91 -6.00 19.46
CA GLY A 40 -9.63 -5.00 18.66
C GLY A 40 -8.96 -3.62 18.71
N SER A 41 -9.76 -2.58 18.93
CA SER A 41 -9.33 -1.17 18.90
C SER A 41 -8.24 -0.85 19.93
N GLU A 42 -8.29 -1.45 21.12
CA GLU A 42 -7.27 -1.25 22.16
C GLU A 42 -5.91 -1.85 21.77
N ALA A 43 -5.90 -3.00 21.08
CA ALA A 43 -4.68 -3.58 20.55
C ALA A 43 -4.11 -2.73 19.41
N ALA A 44 -4.98 -2.24 18.52
CA ALA A 44 -4.57 -1.36 17.42
C ALA A 44 -3.99 -0.03 17.92
N ALA A 45 -4.62 0.60 18.93
CA ALA A 45 -4.13 1.84 19.52
C ALA A 45 -2.76 1.65 20.20
N HIS A 46 -2.58 0.54 20.92
CA HIS A 46 -1.31 0.21 21.56
C HIS A 46 -0.21 -0.16 20.53
N GLY A 47 -0.56 -0.88 19.46
CA GLY A 47 0.36 -1.15 18.36
C GLY A 47 0.80 0.14 17.66
N ARG A 48 -0.13 1.09 17.46
CA ARG A 48 0.16 2.41 16.90
C ARG A 48 1.13 3.19 17.79
N SER A 49 0.95 3.16 19.12
CA SER A 49 1.86 3.86 20.04
C SER A 49 3.28 3.29 20.01
N ILE A 50 3.43 1.96 19.95
CA ILE A 50 4.75 1.31 19.84
C ILE A 50 5.47 1.73 18.56
N LEU A 51 4.76 1.78 17.43
CA LEU A 51 5.35 2.17 16.14
C LEU A 51 5.75 3.65 16.09
N LEU A 52 4.97 4.53 16.73
CA LEU A 52 5.33 5.94 16.89
C LEU A 52 6.55 6.13 17.80
N GLU A 53 6.61 5.41 18.92
CA GLU A 53 7.76 5.43 19.84
C GLU A 53 9.04 4.92 19.17
N ALA A 54 8.92 3.97 18.24
CA ALA A 54 10.02 3.49 17.42
C ALA A 54 10.50 4.49 16.34
N GLY A 55 9.87 5.67 16.24
CA GLY A 55 10.28 6.75 15.34
C GLY A 55 9.66 6.69 13.94
N MET A 56 8.58 5.92 13.74
CA MET A 56 7.85 5.91 12.46
C MET A 56 7.12 7.24 12.23
N ASP A 57 7.13 7.73 10.98
CA ASP A 57 6.35 8.90 10.59
C ASP A 57 4.84 8.64 10.80
N PRO A 58 4.11 9.50 11.54
CA PRO A 58 2.67 9.34 11.75
C PRO A 58 1.87 9.24 10.45
N ALA A 59 2.24 9.99 9.40
CA ALA A 59 1.51 9.99 8.13
C ALA A 59 1.75 8.72 7.30
N GLU A 60 2.94 8.12 7.42
CA GLU A 60 3.26 6.81 6.86
C GLU A 60 2.56 5.69 7.65
N LEU A 61 2.55 5.77 8.97
CA LEU A 61 1.88 4.81 9.86
C LEU A 61 0.38 4.75 9.60
N ASP A 62 -0.28 5.89 9.43
CA ASP A 62 -1.71 5.94 9.13
C ASP A 62 -2.03 5.39 7.73
N ARG A 63 -1.13 5.53 6.75
CA ARG A 63 -1.24 4.85 5.45
C ARG A 63 -1.06 3.33 5.57
N LEU A 64 -0.14 2.89 6.42
CA LEU A 64 0.15 1.47 6.63
C LEU A 64 -1.00 0.75 7.36
N ILE A 65 -1.55 1.37 8.41
CA ILE A 65 -2.60 0.79 9.25
C ILE A 65 -3.99 1.00 8.62
N GLY A 66 -4.26 2.19 8.08
CA GLY A 66 -5.57 2.57 7.53
C GLY A 66 -5.81 2.10 6.10
N GLY A 67 -4.79 1.54 5.44
CA GLY A 67 -4.81 1.26 4.01
C GLY A 67 -4.70 2.53 3.17
N ARG A 68 -4.87 2.42 1.85
CA ARG A 68 -4.89 3.59 0.96
C ARG A 68 -6.07 4.51 1.36
N PRO A 69 -5.83 5.79 1.67
CA PRO A 69 -6.89 6.71 2.07
C PRO A 69 -7.93 6.84 0.96
N ASN A 70 -9.19 7.07 1.38
CA ASN A 70 -10.24 7.38 0.43
C ASN A 70 -9.94 8.73 -0.25
N LEU A 71 -10.18 8.81 -1.55
CA LEU A 71 -10.05 10.01 -2.35
C LEU A 71 -11.11 11.07 -2.04
N ASP A 72 -12.22 10.66 -1.44
CA ASP A 72 -13.24 11.57 -0.93
C ASP A 72 -12.87 12.02 0.50
N PRO A 73 -12.58 13.32 0.72
CA PRO A 73 -12.21 13.84 2.04
C PRO A 73 -13.33 13.72 3.08
N ASP A 74 -14.59 13.64 2.64
CA ASP A 74 -15.77 13.52 3.51
C ASP A 74 -16.19 12.05 3.74
N ALA A 75 -15.40 11.09 3.24
CA ALA A 75 -15.72 9.68 3.39
C ALA A 75 -15.62 9.21 4.84
N LYS A 76 -16.62 8.43 5.26
CA LYS A 76 -16.59 7.74 6.56
C LYS A 76 -15.39 6.76 6.63
N PRO A 77 -14.71 6.65 7.78
CA PRO A 77 -13.65 5.67 7.98
C PRO A 77 -14.09 4.26 7.58
N GLY A 78 -13.22 3.53 6.88
CA GLY A 78 -13.50 2.18 6.37
C GLY A 78 -14.28 2.12 5.05
N LYS A 79 -14.65 3.26 4.45
CA LYS A 79 -15.17 3.29 3.08
C LYS A 79 -14.02 3.41 2.09
N HIS A 80 -13.99 2.52 1.09
CA HIS A 80 -13.08 2.60 -0.04
C HIS A 80 -13.64 3.50 -1.14
N SER A 81 -12.75 4.11 -1.92
CA SER A 81 -13.14 4.86 -3.11
C SER A 81 -13.77 3.93 -4.16
N PRO A 82 -14.75 4.38 -4.95
CA PRO A 82 -15.22 3.63 -6.09
C PRO A 82 -14.08 3.32 -7.07
N HIS A 83 -14.10 2.12 -7.65
CA HIS A 83 -13.09 1.67 -8.62
C HIS A 83 -13.69 1.49 -10.01
N LEU A 84 -12.93 1.88 -11.04
CA LEU A 84 -13.26 1.62 -12.44
C LEU A 84 -12.35 0.52 -12.96
N ASN A 85 -12.93 -0.61 -13.38
CA ASN A 85 -12.21 -1.70 -14.02
C ASN A 85 -12.38 -1.58 -15.53
N LEU A 86 -11.30 -1.23 -16.24
CA LEU A 86 -11.32 -0.99 -17.69
C LEU A 86 -10.29 -1.87 -18.38
N ARG A 87 -10.66 -2.41 -19.55
CA ARG A 87 -9.72 -3.05 -20.47
C ARG A 87 -9.20 -1.99 -21.44
N VAL A 88 -7.89 -1.95 -21.61
CA VAL A 88 -7.18 -1.05 -22.52
C VAL A 88 -6.25 -1.86 -23.40
N THR A 89 -5.85 -1.29 -24.54
CA THR A 89 -4.80 -1.88 -25.38
C THR A 89 -3.46 -1.83 -24.63
N GLU A 90 -2.53 -2.73 -24.98
CA GLU A 90 -1.20 -2.76 -24.33
C GLU A 90 -0.41 -1.47 -24.63
N ASP A 91 -0.53 -0.96 -25.85
CA ASP A 91 0.09 0.31 -26.27
C ASP A 91 -0.37 1.48 -25.40
N LEU A 92 -1.68 1.64 -25.19
CA LEU A 92 -2.21 2.71 -24.34
C LEU A 92 -1.74 2.55 -22.88
N LYS A 93 -1.68 1.32 -22.38
CA LYS A 93 -1.18 1.05 -21.03
C LYS A 93 0.29 1.44 -20.88
N GLN A 94 1.10 1.21 -21.91
CA GLN A 94 2.51 1.59 -21.90
C GLN A 94 2.68 3.11 -21.98
N GLN A 95 1.96 3.79 -22.88
CA GLN A 95 1.97 5.24 -22.98
C GLN A 95 1.59 5.93 -21.66
N LEU A 96 0.59 5.39 -20.93
CA LEU A 96 0.21 5.89 -19.62
C LEU A 96 1.31 5.71 -18.56
N LYS A 97 2.09 4.63 -18.63
CA LYS A 97 3.23 4.42 -17.73
C LYS A 97 4.37 5.38 -18.04
N ASP A 98 4.69 5.56 -19.31
CA ASP A 98 5.79 6.42 -19.74
C ASP A 98 5.49 7.88 -19.38
N LEU A 99 4.27 8.35 -19.67
CA LEU A 99 3.84 9.70 -19.31
C LEU A 99 3.81 9.92 -17.79
N ALA A 100 3.47 8.89 -17.00
CA ALA A 100 3.50 8.97 -15.55
C ALA A 100 4.95 9.06 -15.03
N ALA A 101 5.87 8.30 -15.63
CA ALA A 101 7.29 8.32 -15.29
C ALA A 101 7.93 9.68 -15.63
N GLU A 102 7.62 10.26 -16.80
CA GLU A 102 8.09 11.59 -17.20
C GLU A 102 7.66 12.68 -16.21
N ARG A 103 6.42 12.59 -15.71
CA ARG A 103 5.85 13.55 -14.75
C ARG A 103 6.17 13.23 -13.29
N GLN A 104 6.89 12.15 -13.01
CA GLN A 104 7.22 11.66 -11.66
C GLN A 104 5.98 11.49 -10.75
N ILE A 105 4.83 11.13 -11.34
CA ILE A 105 3.60 10.84 -10.62
C ILE A 105 3.24 9.37 -10.79
N ASN A 106 2.41 8.84 -9.89
CA ASN A 106 1.94 7.47 -10.06
C ASN A 106 0.91 7.40 -11.21
N SER A 107 0.85 6.25 -11.90
CA SER A 107 -0.04 6.08 -13.05
C SER A 107 -1.52 6.21 -12.69
N SER A 108 -1.91 5.91 -11.44
CA SER A 108 -3.31 6.06 -10.99
C SER A 108 -3.71 7.53 -10.85
N ASP A 109 -2.82 8.41 -10.41
CA ASP A 109 -3.03 9.86 -10.31
C ASP A 109 -3.11 10.48 -11.69
N LEU A 110 -2.20 10.10 -12.59
CA LEU A 110 -2.25 10.54 -13.99
C LEU A 110 -3.58 10.15 -14.65
N VAL A 111 -4.01 8.90 -14.51
CA VAL A 111 -5.28 8.44 -15.09
C VAL A 111 -6.46 9.18 -14.48
N ARG A 112 -6.45 9.46 -13.18
CA ARG A 112 -7.49 10.26 -12.51
C ARG A 112 -7.54 11.69 -13.04
N GLU A 113 -6.39 12.34 -13.24
CA GLU A 113 -6.28 13.68 -13.83
C GLU A 113 -6.87 13.71 -15.24
N ILE A 114 -6.45 12.77 -16.10
CA ILE A 114 -6.92 12.68 -17.49
C ILE A 114 -8.44 12.44 -17.54
N LEU A 115 -8.96 11.52 -16.74
CA LEU A 115 -10.40 11.24 -16.69
C LEU A 115 -11.20 12.46 -16.21
N THR A 116 -10.70 13.16 -15.20
CA THR A 116 -11.35 14.38 -14.67
C THR A 116 -11.40 15.47 -15.74
N ALA A 117 -10.28 15.73 -16.41
CA ALA A 117 -10.19 16.70 -17.49
C ALA A 117 -11.12 16.34 -18.67
N GLY A 118 -11.10 15.07 -19.09
CA GLY A 118 -11.95 14.57 -20.17
C GLY A 118 -13.44 14.72 -19.87
N VAL A 119 -13.87 14.36 -18.66
CA VAL A 119 -15.28 14.53 -18.24
C VAL A 119 -15.68 16.01 -18.24
N HIS A 120 -14.84 16.90 -17.72
CA HIS A 120 -15.13 18.34 -17.74
C HIS A 120 -15.25 18.89 -19.17
N GLN A 121 -14.34 18.49 -20.06
CA GLN A 121 -14.37 18.91 -21.46
C GLN A 121 -15.67 18.44 -22.16
N MET A 122 -16.08 17.19 -21.97
CA MET A 122 -17.33 16.65 -22.53
C MET A 122 -18.58 17.34 -21.97
N GLN A 123 -18.57 17.74 -20.70
CA GLN A 123 -19.67 18.51 -20.11
C GLN A 123 -19.75 19.92 -20.71
N GLN A 124 -18.62 20.55 -20.98
CA GLN A 124 -18.56 21.90 -21.56
C GLN A 124 -19.00 21.90 -23.03
N SER A 125 -18.58 20.93 -23.85
CA SER A 125 -19.03 20.83 -25.24
C SER A 125 -20.55 20.67 -25.33
N ARG A 126 -21.12 19.80 -24.50
CA ARG A 126 -22.57 19.57 -24.45
C ARG A 126 -23.37 20.82 -24.00
N LYS A 127 -22.82 21.65 -23.11
CA LYS A 127 -23.47 22.90 -22.71
C LYS A 127 -23.50 23.92 -23.86
N ARG A 128 -22.42 24.01 -24.64
CA ARG A 128 -22.34 24.88 -25.83
C ARG A 128 -23.33 24.48 -26.91
N GLU A 129 -23.50 23.17 -27.14
CA GLU A 129 -24.49 22.66 -28.10
C GLU A 129 -25.95 22.96 -27.69
N LYS A 130 -26.24 23.01 -26.38
CA LYS A 130 -27.60 23.27 -25.88
C LYS A 130 -27.99 24.75 -25.84
N HIS A 131 -27.04 25.68 -25.93
CA HIS A 131 -27.30 27.11 -26.02
C HIS A 131 -26.58 27.67 -27.26
N PRO A 132 -27.08 27.38 -28.48
CA PRO A 132 -26.67 28.13 -29.64
C PRO A 132 -27.13 29.59 -29.46
N ALA A 133 -26.21 30.52 -29.71
CA ALA A 133 -26.45 31.96 -29.60
C ALA A 133 -27.62 32.43 -30.46
#